data_AF-U3P6D9-F1
#
_entry.id   AF-U3P6D9-F1
#
_cell.length_a   1.000
_cell.length_b   1.000
_cell.length_c   1.000
_cell.angle_alpha   90.00
_cell.angle_beta   90.00
_cell.angle_gamma   90.00
#
_symmetry.space_group_name_H-M   'P 1'
#
loop_
_entity.id
_entity.type
_entity.pdbx_description
1 polymer ?
#
loop_
_entity_poly.entity_id
_entity_poly.type
_entity_poly.pdbx_seq_one_letter_code
_entity_poly.pdbx_strand_id
1 'polypeptide(L)'
;MDVFFVLSGFLMTSILYREVDSTGRIKFFAFYRRRIRRLIPAAAATVIGATIAASYLLLGSGRFQSVLWDGLSALGFVSNWRFAIQQTDYFNQSAATSPLQHFWSLSVEEQFYLVWPLTLLTLFVLCYKRWFQ
;
A
#
# COMPACT_ATOMS: atom_id res chain seq x y z
N MET A 1 -0.23 -9.23 -11.49
CA MET A 1 -0.78 -8.37 -10.42
C MET A 1 -2.25 -8.04 -10.66
N ASP A 2 -2.74 -8.12 -11.89
CA ASP A 2 -4.08 -7.62 -12.28
C ASP A 2 -5.22 -8.45 -11.70
N VAL A 3 -5.10 -9.78 -11.70
CA VAL A 3 -6.11 -10.69 -11.12
C VAL A 3 -6.30 -10.44 -9.62
N PHE A 4 -5.21 -10.14 -8.90
CA PHE A 4 -5.27 -9.83 -7.49
C PHE A 4 -6.11 -8.58 -7.21
N PHE A 5 -5.88 -7.50 -7.97
CA PHE A 5 -6.67 -6.26 -7.85
C PHE A 5 -8.14 -6.47 -8.18
N VAL A 6 -8.45 -7.27 -9.21
CA VAL A 6 -9.83 -7.59 -9.57
C VAL A 6 -10.53 -8.35 -8.44
N LEU A 7 -9.91 -9.40 -7.89
CA LEU A 7 -10.46 -10.18 -6.79
C LEU A 7 -10.62 -9.33 -5.52
N SER A 8 -9.62 -8.52 -5.21
CA SER A 8 -9.64 -7.56 -4.10
C SER A 8 -10.78 -6.55 -4.24
N GLY A 9 -10.93 -5.94 -5.42
CA GLY A 9 -12.01 -5.02 -5.72
C GLY A 9 -13.39 -5.67 -5.60
N PHE A 10 -13.55 -6.88 -6.13
CA PHE A 10 -14.81 -7.64 -6.02
C PHE A 10 -15.17 -7.96 -4.56
N LEU A 11 -14.20 -8.45 -3.78
CA LEU A 11 -14.40 -8.76 -2.36
C LEU A 11 -14.77 -7.50 -1.56
N MET A 12 -14.03 -6.41 -1.75
CA MET A 12 -14.30 -5.14 -1.06
C MET A 12 -15.68 -4.60 -1.40
N THR A 13 -16.03 -4.59 -2.68
CA THR A 13 -17.34 -4.13 -3.15
C THR A 13 -18.45 -4.98 -2.54
N SER A 14 -18.28 -6.30 -2.48
CA SER A 14 -19.27 -7.21 -1.88
C SER A 14 -19.48 -6.96 -0.38
N ILE A 15 -18.40 -6.71 0.36
CA ILE A 15 -18.47 -6.38 1.80
C ILE A 15 -19.19 -5.05 2.00
N LEU A 16 -18.80 -4.02 1.24
CA LEU A 16 -19.38 -2.67 1.34
C LEU A 16 -20.86 -2.67 0.95
N TYR A 17 -21.22 -3.37 -0.13
CA TYR A 17 -22.62 -3.51 -0.56
C TYR A 17 -23.48 -4.15 0.53
N ARG A 18 -23.02 -5.25 1.15
CA ARG A 18 -23.75 -5.91 2.24
C ARG A 18 -23.85 -5.04 3.50
N GLU A 19 -22.85 -4.21 3.78
CA GLU A 19 -22.89 -3.26 4.90
C GLU A 19 -23.91 -2.14 4.66
N VAL A 20 -23.99 -1.61 3.43
CA VAL A 20 -25.01 -0.63 3.02
C VAL A 20 -26.40 -1.22 3.10
N ASP A 21 -26.60 -2.43 2.58
CA ASP A 21 -27.90 -3.12 2.58
C ASP A 21 -28.42 -3.37 4.01
N SER A 22 -27.53 -3.74 4.94
CA SER A 22 -27.91 -4.06 6.32
C SER A 22 -28.00 -2.85 7.26
N THR A 23 -27.19 -1.81 7.07
CA THR A 23 -27.09 -0.68 8.02
C THR A 23 -27.36 0.70 7.43
N GLY A 24 -27.53 0.79 6.10
CA GLY A 24 -27.73 2.05 5.38
C GLY A 24 -26.52 2.99 5.43
N ARG A 25 -25.39 2.57 5.99
CA ARG A 25 -24.19 3.40 6.20
C ARG A 25 -22.93 2.59 5.95
N ILE A 26 -21.89 3.24 5.42
CA ILE A 26 -20.57 2.64 5.23
C ILE A 26 -19.66 3.03 6.40
N LYS A 27 -19.24 2.09 7.26
CA LYS A 27 -18.25 2.36 8.34
C LYS A 27 -16.81 2.12 7.86
N PHE A 28 -16.40 2.89 6.86
CA PHE A 28 -15.09 2.81 6.21
C PHE A 28 -13.91 2.78 7.20
N PHE A 29 -13.90 3.70 8.16
CA PHE A 29 -12.84 3.81 9.16
C PHE A 29 -12.73 2.59 10.08
N ALA A 30 -13.84 1.92 10.40
CA ALA A 30 -13.83 0.77 11.32
C ALA A 30 -13.30 -0.51 10.65
N PHE A 31 -13.47 -0.62 9.34
CA PHE A 31 -12.93 -1.71 8.53
C PHE A 31 -11.40 -1.55 8.37
N TYR A 32 -10.95 -0.38 7.92
CA TYR A 32 -9.52 -0.10 7.71
C TYR A 32 -8.70 -0.19 9.00
N ARG A 33 -9.22 0.39 10.09
CA ARG A 33 -8.51 0.42 11.38
C ARG A 33 -8.22 -0.97 11.93
N ARG A 34 -9.09 -1.96 11.66
CA ARG A 34 -8.89 -3.35 12.11
C ARG A 34 -7.87 -4.08 11.24
N ARG A 35 -7.88 -3.84 9.93
CA ARG A 35 -6.96 -4.49 8.99
C ARG A 35 -5.54 -3.95 9.14
N ILE A 36 -5.40 -2.62 9.19
CA ILE A 36 -4.10 -1.94 9.33
C ILE A 36 -3.45 -2.25 10.67
N ARG A 37 -4.17 -2.17 11.80
CA ARG A 37 -3.58 -2.43 13.12
C ARG A 37 -3.12 -3.88 13.33
N ARG A 38 -3.68 -4.85 12.59
CA ARG A 38 -3.41 -6.27 12.86
C ARG A 38 -2.29 -6.85 12.00
N LEU A 39 -2.15 -6.41 10.75
CA LEU A 39 -1.28 -7.10 9.77
C LEU A 39 0.02 -6.37 9.49
N ILE A 40 -0.02 -5.04 9.53
CA ILE A 40 1.01 -4.21 8.92
C ILE A 40 2.18 -3.89 9.86
N PRO A 41 1.97 -3.36 11.07
CA PRO A 41 3.08 -2.75 11.82
C PRO A 41 4.10 -3.78 12.32
N ALA A 42 3.66 -4.95 12.79
CA ALA A 42 4.57 -5.95 13.33
C ALA A 42 5.39 -6.65 12.22
N ALA A 43 4.75 -7.03 11.12
CA ALA A 43 5.42 -7.73 10.02
C ALA A 43 6.36 -6.79 9.25
N ALA A 44 5.89 -5.59 8.91
CA ALA A 44 6.68 -4.61 8.17
C ALA A 44 7.87 -4.12 9.01
N ALA A 45 7.67 -3.75 10.28
CA ALA A 45 8.78 -3.25 11.12
C ALA A 45 9.87 -4.31 11.34
N THR A 46 9.48 -5.57 11.58
CA THR A 46 10.46 -6.64 11.85
C THR A 46 11.26 -6.99 10.60
N VAL A 47 10.60 -7.15 9.45
CA VAL A 47 11.27 -7.51 8.18
C VAL A 47 12.11 -6.35 7.65
N ILE A 48 11.58 -5.11 7.69
CA ILE A 48 12.31 -3.92 7.22
C ILE A 48 13.49 -3.65 8.16
N GLY A 49 13.28 -3.69 9.48
CA GLY A 49 14.33 -3.50 10.48
C GLY A 49 15.45 -4.52 10.35
N ALA A 50 15.12 -5.81 10.21
CA ALA A 50 16.10 -6.86 9.99
C ALA A 50 16.88 -6.66 8.68
N THR A 51 16.21 -6.21 7.61
CA THR A 51 16.82 -5.98 6.30
C THR A 51 17.75 -4.77 6.29
N ILE A 52 17.39 -3.68 6.98
CA ILE A 52 18.24 -2.50 7.19
C ILE A 52 19.46 -2.88 8.03
N ALA A 53 19.26 -3.62 9.13
CA ALA A 53 20.35 -4.07 9.99
C ALA A 53 21.32 -5.00 9.25
N ALA A 54 20.80 -5.98 8.50
CA ALA A 54 21.61 -6.84 7.66
C ALA A 54 22.37 -6.05 6.58
N SER A 55 21.75 -5.02 5.99
CA SER A 55 22.42 -4.17 5.01
C SER A 55 23.55 -3.34 5.62
N TYR A 56 23.37 -2.83 6.84
CA TYR A 56 24.43 -2.15 7.58
C TYR A 56 25.62 -3.08 7.86
N LEU A 57 25.33 -4.29 8.31
CA LEU A 57 26.35 -5.26 8.72
C LEU A 57 27.08 -5.92 7.54
N LEU A 58 26.42 -6.09 6.39
CA LEU A 58 26.93 -6.89 5.27
C LEU A 58 27.38 -6.08 4.04
N LEU A 59 26.86 -4.86 3.82
CA LEU A 59 27.07 -4.11 2.56
C LEU A 59 27.93 -2.83 2.71
N GLY A 60 28.33 -2.46 3.93
CA GLY A 60 29.15 -1.27 4.18
C GLY A 60 28.38 0.06 4.11
N SER A 61 29.01 1.14 4.60
CA SER A 61 28.37 2.43 4.89
C SER A 61 27.79 3.17 3.66
N GLY A 62 28.33 2.94 2.46
CA GLY A 62 27.92 3.65 1.25
C GLY A 62 26.49 3.35 0.78
N ARG A 63 25.99 2.13 0.98
CA ARG A 63 24.61 1.73 0.55
C ARG A 63 23.59 1.81 1.68
N PHE A 64 24.03 1.86 2.93
CA PHE A 64 23.16 1.90 4.10
C PHE A 64 22.15 3.05 4.01
N GLN A 65 22.61 4.27 3.68
CA GLN A 65 21.74 5.44 3.61
C GLN A 65 20.61 5.25 2.59
N SER A 66 20.90 4.67 1.41
CA SER A 66 19.88 4.39 0.40
C SER A 66 18.85 3.38 0.90
N VAL A 67 19.31 2.27 1.50
CA VAL A 67 18.43 1.20 2.03
C VAL A 67 17.57 1.71 3.19
N LEU A 68 18.11 2.61 4.03
CA LEU A 68 17.38 3.22 5.13
C LEU A 68 16.18 4.02 4.60
N TRP A 69 16.40 4.84 3.58
CA TRP A 69 15.33 5.56 2.92
C TRP A 69 14.35 4.65 2.15
N ASP A 70 14.83 3.55 1.56
CA ASP A 70 13.95 2.53 0.96
C ASP A 70 13.02 1.94 2.04
N GLY A 71 13.56 1.64 3.23
CA GLY A 71 12.80 1.13 4.37
C GLY A 71 11.80 2.14 4.93
N LEU A 72 12.16 3.41 5.05
CA LEU A 72 11.23 4.47 5.45
C LEU A 72 10.07 4.60 4.45
N SER A 73 10.37 4.56 3.15
CA SER A 73 9.34 4.61 2.12
C SER A 73 8.43 3.35 2.12
N ALA A 74 8.98 2.19 2.46
CA ALA A 74 8.23 0.94 2.60
C ALA A 74 7.31 0.97 3.82
N LEU A 75 7.78 1.48 4.97
CA LEU A 75 6.95 1.70 6.17
C LEU A 75 5.79 2.66 5.90
N GLY A 76 6.02 3.67 5.06
CA GLY A 76 4.98 4.62 4.63
C GLY A 76 4.07 4.12 3.50
N PHE A 77 4.25 2.90 2.98
CA PHE A 77 3.58 2.41 1.78
C PHE A 77 3.68 3.34 0.56
N VAL A 78 4.85 3.96 0.39
CA VAL A 78 5.17 4.85 -0.73
C VAL A 78 6.45 4.42 -1.46
N SER A 79 6.92 3.20 -1.21
CA SER A 79 8.15 2.68 -1.84
C SER A 79 8.06 2.59 -3.35
N ASN A 80 6.86 2.38 -3.91
CA ASN A 80 6.64 2.41 -5.36
C ASN A 80 7.05 3.74 -5.99
N TRP A 81 6.75 4.88 -5.35
CA TRP A 81 7.15 6.19 -5.86
C TRP A 81 8.66 6.39 -5.79
N ARG A 82 9.28 5.97 -4.69
CA ARG A 82 10.72 6.08 -4.50
C ARG A 82 11.49 5.26 -5.55
N PHE A 83 11.10 4.01 -5.74
CA PHE A 83 11.73 3.15 -6.73
C PHE A 83 11.46 3.64 -8.16
N ALA A 84 10.28 4.22 -8.44
CA ALA A 84 10.00 4.83 -9.75
C ALA A 84 10.96 5.98 -10.04
N ILE A 85 11.20 6.85 -9.06
CA ILE A 85 12.15 7.96 -9.17
C ILE A 85 13.60 7.45 -9.34
N GLN A 86 14.00 6.42 -8.58
CA GLN A 86 15.32 5.82 -8.72
C GLN A 86 15.55 5.19 -10.10
N GLN A 87 14.53 4.56 -10.70
CA GLN A 87 14.65 3.96 -12.03
C GLN A 87 14.77 5.00 -13.16
N THR A 88 14.27 6.23 -12.96
CA THR A 88 14.41 7.32 -13.93
C THR A 88 15.80 7.98 -13.89
N ASP A 89 16.61 7.69 -12.87
CA ASP A 89 17.92 8.29 -12.68
C ASP A 89 18.99 7.49 -13.45
N TYR A 90 19.31 7.94 -14.67
CA TYR A 90 20.23 7.26 -15.60
C TYR A 90 21.61 6.97 -15.01
N PHE A 91 22.10 7.81 -14.10
CA PHE A 91 23.40 7.64 -13.45
C PHE A 91 23.38 6.58 -12.34
N ASN A 92 22.20 6.15 -11.89
CA ASN A 92 22.00 5.16 -10.84
C ASN A 92 21.56 3.77 -11.37
N GLN A 93 21.42 3.59 -12.70
CA GLN A 93 20.99 2.32 -13.30
C GLN A 93 21.94 1.13 -12.98
N SER A 94 23.21 1.40 -12.70
CA SER A 94 24.21 0.38 -12.35
C SER A 94 24.14 -0.08 -10.88
N ALA A 95 23.30 0.55 -10.05
CA ALA A 95 23.19 0.21 -8.64
C ALA A 95 22.45 -1.13 -8.46
N ALA A 96 22.96 -1.98 -7.57
CA ALA A 96 22.30 -3.24 -7.24
C ALA A 96 20.90 -3.00 -6.66
N THR A 97 19.94 -3.84 -7.06
CA THR A 97 18.53 -3.81 -6.63
C THR A 97 18.41 -3.76 -5.11
N SER A 98 17.47 -2.96 -4.61
CA SER A 98 17.21 -2.86 -3.18
C SER A 98 16.68 -4.19 -2.63
N PRO A 99 17.14 -4.66 -1.46
CA PRO A 99 16.54 -5.81 -0.78
C PRO A 99 15.03 -5.64 -0.51
N LEU A 100 14.57 -4.39 -0.47
CA LEU A 100 13.19 -4.01 -0.18
C LEU A 100 12.34 -3.77 -1.44
N GLN A 101 12.85 -4.12 -2.64
CA GLN A 101 12.14 -3.93 -3.92
C GLN A 101 10.73 -4.54 -3.93
N HIS A 102 10.55 -5.68 -3.25
CA HIS A 102 9.28 -6.39 -3.15
C HIS A 102 8.16 -5.59 -2.45
N PHE A 103 8.50 -4.53 -1.70
CA PHE A 103 7.53 -3.61 -1.12
C PHE A 103 6.86 -2.69 -2.15
N TRP A 104 7.37 -2.64 -3.40
CA TRP A 104 6.71 -1.92 -4.48
C TRP A 104 5.25 -2.34 -4.62
N SER A 105 5.01 -3.63 -4.84
CA SER A 105 3.65 -4.12 -5.09
C SER A 105 2.78 -4.01 -3.86
N LEU A 106 3.35 -4.22 -2.66
CA LEU A 106 2.63 -4.04 -1.40
C LEU A 106 2.17 -2.58 -1.20
N SER A 107 3.02 -1.62 -1.56
CA SER A 107 2.69 -0.19 -1.47
C SER A 107 1.54 0.17 -2.42
N VAL A 108 1.59 -0.31 -3.67
CA VAL A 108 0.50 -0.12 -4.64
C VAL A 108 -0.77 -0.80 -4.18
N GLU A 109 -0.67 -1.98 -3.59
CA GLU A 109 -1.80 -2.72 -3.04
C GLU A 109 -2.51 -1.96 -1.92
N GLU A 110 -1.77 -1.44 -0.94
CA GLU A 110 -2.35 -0.63 0.14
C GLU A 110 -2.95 0.69 -0.38
N GLN A 111 -2.34 1.31 -1.39
CA GLN A 111 -2.90 2.49 -2.06
C GLN A 111 -4.20 2.15 -2.79
N PHE A 112 -4.26 1.03 -3.51
CA PHE A 112 -5.48 0.56 -4.18
C PHE A 112 -6.59 0.33 -3.17
N TYR A 113 -6.27 -0.31 -2.04
CA TYR A 113 -7.22 -0.47 -0.95
C TYR A 113 -7.70 0.88 -0.46
N LEU A 114 -6.87 1.90 -0.26
CA LEU A 114 -7.36 3.21 0.18
C LEU A 114 -8.26 3.89 -0.87
N VAL A 115 -7.88 3.83 -2.14
CA VAL A 115 -8.58 4.54 -3.22
C VAL A 115 -9.91 3.87 -3.58
N TRP A 116 -9.96 2.55 -3.68
CA TRP A 116 -11.12 1.82 -4.21
C TRP A 116 -12.45 2.08 -3.47
N PRO A 117 -12.50 2.05 -2.13
CA PRO A 117 -13.72 2.37 -1.40
C PRO A 117 -14.08 3.86 -1.45
N LEU A 118 -13.09 4.77 -1.58
CA LEU A 118 -13.36 6.19 -1.78
C LEU A 118 -14.07 6.41 -3.11
N THR A 119 -13.61 5.77 -4.19
CA THR A 119 -14.30 5.79 -5.48
C THR A 119 -15.72 5.24 -5.37
N LEU A 120 -15.93 4.11 -4.70
CA LEU A 120 -17.28 3.56 -4.49
C LEU A 120 -18.18 4.51 -3.70
N LEU A 121 -17.66 5.18 -2.67
CA LEU A 121 -18.41 6.15 -1.88
C LEU A 121 -18.79 7.37 -2.72
N THR A 122 -17.85 7.91 -3.50
CA THR A 122 -18.12 9.03 -4.42
C THR A 122 -19.21 8.65 -5.43
N LEU A 123 -19.12 7.45 -6.02
CA LEU A 123 -20.16 6.94 -6.94
C LEU A 123 -21.51 6.78 -6.25
N PHE A 124 -21.54 6.21 -5.04
CA PHE A 124 -22.78 6.05 -4.29
C PHE A 124 -23.45 7.40 -3.99
N VAL A 125 -22.68 8.39 -3.53
CA VAL A 125 -23.21 9.73 -3.24
C VAL A 125 -23.72 10.42 -4.51
N LEU A 126 -22.98 10.31 -5.63
CA LEU A 126 -23.37 10.92 -6.90
C LEU A 126 -24.64 10.26 -7.48
N CYS A 127 -24.75 8.93 -7.45
CA CYS A 127 -25.92 8.21 -7.95
C CYS A 127 -27.14 8.36 -7.04
N TYR A 128 -26.95 8.33 -5.72
CA TYR A 128 -28.05 8.50 -4.75
C TYR A 128 -28.69 9.89 -4.87
N LYS A 129 -27.88 10.95 -5.03
CA LYS A 129 -28.39 12.31 -5.29
C LYS A 129 -29.22 12.42 -6.56
N ARG A 130 -28.96 11.57 -7.55
CA ARG A 130 -29.59 11.61 -8.87
C ARG A 130 -30.93 10.88 -8.94
N TRP A 131 -31.23 10.02 -7.96
CA TRP A 131 -32.44 9.19 -7.91
C TRP A 131 -33.55 9.77 -7.00
N PHE A 132 -33.21 10.67 -6.08
CA PHE A 132 -34.13 11.30 -5.13
C PHE A 132 -34.43 12.78 -5.43
N GLN A 133 -34.04 13.27 -6.62
CA GLN A 133 -34.52 14.51 -7.22
C GLN A 133 -35.35 14.17 -8.46
#